data_AF-Q0US39-F1
#
_entry.id   AF-Q0US39-F1
#
_cell.length_a   1.000
_cell.length_b   1.000
_cell.length_c   1.000
_cell.angle_alpha   90.00
_cell.angle_beta   90.00
_cell.angle_gamma   90.00
#
_symmetry.space_group_name_H-M   'P 1'
#
loop_
_entity.id
_entity.type
_entity.pdbx_description
1 polymer ?
#
loop_
_entity_poly.entity_id
_entity_poly.type
_entity_poly.pdbx_seq_one_letter_code
_entity_poly.pdbx_strand_id
1 'polypeptide(L)'
;MLINTHRVDGGYEVNEALTDRCDYEYLYTRSTFFRRDVSRFLSFILGQIGPHRDLTKKARTTLISTTFPDVHAALPNLDILSVGADAIEIRVDLLEEPRPDGTVSKIPSLKYVGEQLMVLRQRTELPIIYTTRCTKENGRFPMDDPSLFYRYLARAIQWGCEYIDVELWLPEEIRRKLAENKGCSKIISAFHDFSGTFKWTAPETQTLFERGAMYGDIVKMYALVNSMQENYELEYFRSTIQAKYPHPPFSGLNMGPMGQLSRTMNKIFTPITHPLLPLIAAPGQLSAAEINAALHTMGQVPKQDIYGIGSFRSTSQALFFEKCFNELSLPHSFKFAERAPKASIEHIFRRPNFGGAYINPPLAAATAPLPSLSNAARAIGQVDTVLVRSEANSASFIGDNTRWKGIRATLTRDFVPSAYSGRAALLLASSEADASASIFALKNLGIGPIYTIGFKATGPLSTDVQPVRSVDDVKRLEEPFVIISALPAEKSLLVVPLLKHYRVDGRNGSTNGHGLTAAKPAGKVFVDLASGPRRADPLAIATTAGWTAYGIADVSAWTTVETIRRLVGQNVCYDFVRLASGRGVF
;
A
#
# COMPACT_ATOMS: atom_id res chain seq x y z
N MET A 1 -4.51 12.64 21.93
CA MET A 1 -3.75 11.52 21.36
C MET A 1 -2.52 11.26 22.23
N LEU A 2 -2.57 10.19 23.02
CA LEU A 2 -1.50 9.65 23.84
C LEU A 2 -1.07 8.32 23.21
N ILE A 3 0.23 8.16 22.97
CA ILE A 3 0.82 6.94 22.42
C ILE A 3 1.69 6.30 23.50
N ASN A 4 1.36 5.08 23.90
CA ASN A 4 2.25 4.24 24.71
C ASN A 4 3.21 3.49 23.78
N THR A 5 4.51 3.49 24.07
CA THR A 5 5.48 2.72 23.28
C THR A 5 6.09 1.63 24.15
N HIS A 6 6.04 0.39 23.68
CA HIS A 6 6.54 -0.76 24.44
C HIS A 6 7.58 -1.55 23.66
N ARG A 7 8.72 -1.80 24.32
CA ARG A 7 9.81 -2.60 23.78
C ARG A 7 9.62 -4.06 24.15
N VAL A 8 9.27 -4.91 23.18
CA VAL A 8 8.93 -6.32 23.41
C VAL A 8 10.14 -7.19 23.74
N ASP A 9 11.32 -6.87 23.22
CA ASP A 9 12.58 -7.57 23.51
C ASP A 9 13.31 -7.06 24.78
N GLY A 10 12.58 -6.33 25.63
CA GLY A 10 13.07 -5.84 26.93
C GLY A 10 12.67 -6.73 28.11
N GLY A 11 13.37 -6.58 29.23
CA GLY A 11 13.00 -7.23 30.50
C GLY A 11 11.84 -6.56 31.26
N TYR A 12 11.08 -5.66 30.64
CA TYR A 12 9.95 -4.96 31.29
C TYR A 12 8.64 -5.51 30.74
N GLU A 13 7.69 -5.81 31.61
CA GLU A 13 6.35 -6.24 31.20
C GLU A 13 5.50 -5.06 30.70
N VAL A 14 4.46 -5.36 29.92
CA VAL A 14 3.48 -4.37 29.48
C VAL A 14 2.72 -3.87 30.71
N ASN A 15 2.73 -2.55 30.91
CA ASN A 15 1.94 -1.93 31.97
C ASN A 15 0.51 -1.69 31.46
N GLU A 16 -0.40 -2.62 31.78
CA GLU A 16 -1.81 -2.56 31.34
C GLU A 16 -2.50 -1.25 31.77
N ALA A 17 -2.15 -0.66 32.92
CA ALA A 17 -2.71 0.61 33.35
C ALA A 17 -2.29 1.81 32.47
N LEU A 18 -1.11 1.74 31.85
CA LEU A 18 -0.71 2.71 30.82
C LEU A 18 -1.44 2.44 29.51
N THR A 19 -1.57 1.16 29.13
CA THR A 19 -2.24 0.80 27.89
C THR A 19 -3.73 1.18 27.91
N ASP A 20 -4.41 1.01 29.05
CA ASP A 20 -5.82 1.41 29.22
C ASP A 20 -6.04 2.93 29.16
N ARG A 21 -4.98 3.72 29.39
CA ARG A 21 -5.03 5.20 29.39
C ARG A 21 -4.54 5.83 28.09
N CYS A 22 -4.00 5.02 27.17
CA CYS A 22 -3.49 5.52 25.90
C CYS A 22 -4.50 5.33 24.76
N ASP A 23 -4.44 6.22 23.77
CA ASP A 23 -5.25 6.09 22.56
C ASP A 23 -4.68 5.01 21.63
N TYR A 24 -3.34 4.91 21.59
CA TYR A 24 -2.62 3.95 20.77
C TYR A 24 -1.40 3.37 21.49
N GLU A 25 -1.04 2.14 21.15
CA GLU A 25 0.13 1.41 21.64
C GLU A 25 1.02 1.01 20.45
N TYR A 26 2.30 1.38 20.49
CA TYR A 26 3.29 0.99 19.48
C TYR A 26 4.29 0.00 20.06
N LEU A 27 4.33 -1.20 19.47
CA LEU A 27 5.24 -2.27 19.84
C LEU A 27 6.48 -2.24 18.94
N TYR A 28 7.66 -2.42 19.53
CA TYR A 28 8.93 -2.44 18.78
C TYR A 28 10.00 -3.31 19.44
N THR A 29 11.04 -3.65 18.68
CA THR A 29 12.27 -4.31 19.18
C THR A 29 13.45 -3.34 19.10
N ARG A 30 14.46 -3.52 19.95
CA ARG A 30 15.71 -2.74 19.89
C ARG A 30 16.65 -3.27 18.82
N SER A 31 16.79 -4.59 18.72
CA SER A 31 17.81 -5.21 17.87
C SER A 31 17.51 -5.09 16.37
N THR A 32 16.23 -5.05 16.00
CA THR A 32 15.78 -4.96 14.61
C THR A 32 14.73 -3.86 14.45
N PHE A 33 15.16 -2.59 14.55
CA PHE A 33 14.27 -1.45 14.43
C PHE A 33 14.03 -1.04 12.97
N PHE A 34 12.78 -1.18 12.50
CA PHE A 34 12.37 -0.75 11.18
C PHE A 34 11.71 0.63 11.24
N ARG A 35 12.44 1.68 10.85
CA ARG A 35 11.91 3.04 10.84
C ARG A 35 10.65 3.19 9.98
N ARG A 36 10.56 2.45 8.87
CA ARG A 36 9.34 2.36 8.04
C ARG A 36 8.10 1.89 8.79
N ASP A 37 8.24 1.01 9.78
CA ASP A 37 7.13 0.48 10.56
C ASP A 37 6.51 1.56 11.44
N VAL A 38 7.33 2.27 12.23
CA VAL A 38 6.86 3.41 13.03
C VAL A 38 6.29 4.53 12.14
N SER A 39 6.93 4.79 10.98
CA SER A 39 6.45 5.78 10.02
C SER A 39 5.05 5.41 9.50
N ARG A 40 4.85 4.15 9.11
CA ARG A 40 3.56 3.64 8.64
C ARG A 40 2.50 3.74 9.73
N PHE A 41 2.80 3.26 10.94
CA PHE A 41 1.90 3.32 12.09
C PHE A 41 1.47 4.76 12.40
N LEU A 42 2.43 5.66 12.58
CA LEU A 42 2.15 7.07 12.88
C LEU A 42 1.36 7.74 11.74
N SER A 43 1.74 7.47 10.49
CA SER A 43 1.02 8.02 9.33
C SER A 43 -0.44 7.58 9.30
N PHE A 44 -0.73 6.33 9.73
CA PHE A 44 -2.07 5.80 9.77
C PHE A 44 -2.90 6.40 10.91
N ILE A 45 -2.42 6.36 12.15
CA ILE A 45 -3.16 6.84 13.31
C ILE A 45 -3.36 8.37 13.31
N LEU A 46 -2.51 9.11 12.60
CA LEU A 46 -2.65 10.55 12.36
C LEU A 46 -3.55 10.87 11.15
N GLY A 47 -4.12 9.86 10.47
CA GLY A 47 -4.98 10.04 9.29
C GLY A 47 -4.26 10.55 8.03
N GLN A 48 -2.92 10.52 8.00
CA GLN A 48 -2.10 11.03 6.89
C GLN A 48 -2.05 10.04 5.72
N ILE A 49 -2.21 8.75 6.00
CA ILE A 49 -2.52 7.72 5.00
C ILE A 49 -3.91 7.13 5.27
N GLY A 50 -4.58 6.69 4.21
CA GLY A 50 -5.92 6.11 4.31
C GLY A 50 -6.10 4.95 3.35
N PRO A 51 -5.58 3.75 3.69
CA PRO A 51 -5.61 2.60 2.79
C PRO A 51 -7.01 2.27 2.27
N HIS A 52 -8.05 2.37 3.12
CA HIS A 52 -9.44 2.19 2.69
C HIS A 52 -9.87 3.13 1.57
N ARG A 53 -9.57 4.43 1.68
CA ARG A 53 -9.90 5.43 0.64
C ARG A 53 -9.15 5.16 -0.67
N ASP A 54 -7.96 4.57 -0.61
CA ASP A 54 -7.19 4.26 -1.80
C ASP A 54 -7.66 2.95 -2.45
N LEU A 55 -8.05 1.95 -1.64
CA LEU A 55 -8.61 0.68 -2.10
C LEU A 55 -10.02 0.82 -2.68
N THR A 56 -10.85 1.74 -2.18
CA THR A 56 -12.19 1.98 -2.75
C THR A 56 -12.16 2.54 -4.18
N LYS A 57 -11.00 3.03 -4.65
CA LYS A 57 -10.79 3.47 -6.03
C LYS A 57 -10.55 2.30 -7.00
N LYS A 58 -10.26 1.10 -6.48
CA LYS A 58 -10.05 -0.09 -7.31
C LYS A 58 -11.39 -0.72 -7.68
N ALA A 59 -11.47 -1.26 -8.90
CA ALA A 59 -12.65 -1.99 -9.35
C ALA A 59 -12.90 -3.28 -8.56
N ARG A 60 -11.81 -3.94 -8.12
CA ARG A 60 -11.83 -5.16 -7.32
C ARG A 60 -10.71 -5.13 -6.29
N THR A 61 -10.96 -5.72 -5.14
CA THR A 61 -9.99 -5.88 -4.05
C THR A 61 -9.99 -7.31 -3.53
N THR A 62 -8.82 -7.77 -3.09
CA THR A 62 -8.57 -9.13 -2.57
C THR A 62 -7.89 -9.06 -1.21
N LEU A 63 -8.00 -10.11 -0.40
CA LEU A 63 -7.20 -10.26 0.81
C LEU A 63 -6.61 -11.65 0.89
N ILE A 64 -5.44 -11.78 1.51
CA ILE A 64 -4.87 -13.09 1.85
C ILE A 64 -4.87 -13.27 3.36
N SER A 65 -5.36 -14.41 3.83
CA SER A 65 -5.40 -14.74 5.25
C SER A 65 -4.16 -15.52 5.66
N THR A 66 -3.45 -15.07 6.70
CA THR A 66 -2.38 -15.85 7.31
C THR A 66 -3.00 -16.98 8.12
N THR A 67 -2.87 -18.21 7.63
CA THR A 67 -3.37 -19.43 8.29
C THR A 67 -2.29 -20.16 9.09
N PHE A 68 -1.20 -19.47 9.41
CA PHE A 68 -0.06 -20.01 10.15
C PHE A 68 -0.31 -19.93 11.66
N PRO A 69 0.11 -20.94 12.43
CA PRO A 69 0.09 -20.88 13.91
C PRO A 69 1.05 -19.82 14.47
N ASP A 70 2.07 -19.44 13.71
CA ASP A 70 3.04 -18.38 14.00
C ASP A 70 3.36 -17.62 12.71
N VAL A 71 3.29 -16.30 12.75
CA VAL A 71 3.59 -15.39 11.61
C VAL A 71 5.02 -15.58 11.10
N HIS A 72 5.98 -15.97 11.96
CA HIS A 72 7.36 -16.20 11.55
C HIS A 72 7.48 -17.21 10.40
N ALA A 73 6.57 -18.20 10.34
CA ALA A 73 6.53 -19.19 9.26
C ALA A 73 6.18 -18.58 7.90
N ALA A 74 5.44 -17.47 7.87
CA ALA A 74 5.06 -16.78 6.63
C ALA A 74 6.18 -15.86 6.09
N LEU A 75 7.04 -15.33 6.97
CA LEU A 75 7.96 -14.25 6.64
C LEU A 75 8.90 -14.52 5.46
N PRO A 76 9.50 -15.71 5.30
CA PRO A 76 10.41 -15.97 4.18
C PRO A 76 9.75 -15.82 2.80
N ASN A 77 8.44 -16.05 2.72
CA ASN A 77 7.67 -16.05 1.47
C ASN A 77 6.60 -14.95 1.44
N LEU A 78 6.54 -14.05 2.41
CA LEU A 78 5.43 -13.10 2.56
C LEU A 78 5.28 -12.18 1.34
N ASP A 79 6.40 -11.74 0.75
CA ASP A 79 6.41 -10.91 -0.46
C ASP A 79 5.81 -11.63 -1.68
N ILE A 80 5.94 -12.96 -1.74
CA ILE A 80 5.37 -13.80 -2.80
C ILE A 80 3.90 -14.09 -2.50
N LEU A 81 3.60 -14.52 -1.27
CA LEU A 81 2.24 -14.80 -0.79
C LEU A 81 1.29 -13.62 -1.01
N SER A 82 1.79 -12.40 -0.86
CA SER A 82 1.00 -11.17 -0.95
C SER A 82 0.83 -10.60 -2.37
N VAL A 83 1.41 -11.23 -3.41
CA VAL A 83 1.24 -10.78 -4.80
C VAL A 83 -0.23 -10.86 -5.19
N GLY A 84 -0.78 -9.75 -5.68
CA GLY A 84 -2.19 -9.65 -6.03
C GLY A 84 -3.14 -9.48 -4.85
N ALA A 85 -2.65 -9.40 -3.61
CA ALA A 85 -3.45 -9.07 -2.42
C ALA A 85 -3.53 -7.55 -2.20
N ASP A 86 -4.68 -7.07 -1.72
CA ASP A 86 -4.86 -5.67 -1.29
C ASP A 86 -4.77 -5.48 0.22
N ALA A 87 -4.91 -6.55 0.98
CA ALA A 87 -4.79 -6.57 2.43
C ALA A 87 -4.29 -7.96 2.90
N ILE A 88 -3.71 -8.00 4.09
CA ILE A 88 -3.37 -9.25 4.77
C ILE A 88 -4.26 -9.39 6.01
N GLU A 89 -4.97 -10.51 6.12
CA GLU A 89 -5.75 -10.84 7.31
C GLU A 89 -4.89 -11.65 8.29
N ILE A 90 -4.73 -11.17 9.52
CA ILE A 90 -4.19 -11.94 10.62
C ILE A 90 -5.34 -12.64 11.36
N ARG A 91 -5.35 -13.97 11.28
CA ARG A 91 -6.32 -14.84 11.96
C ARG A 91 -5.84 -15.15 13.36
N VAL A 92 -6.20 -14.28 14.30
CA VAL A 92 -5.76 -14.35 15.70
C VAL A 92 -6.22 -15.64 16.37
N ASP A 93 -7.39 -16.14 15.98
CA ASP A 93 -7.91 -17.41 16.47
C ASP A 93 -7.11 -18.62 16.00
N LEU A 94 -6.29 -18.50 14.95
CA LEU A 94 -5.42 -19.58 14.47
C LEU A 94 -4.00 -19.53 15.04
N LEU A 95 -3.64 -18.47 15.77
CA LEU A 95 -2.33 -18.35 16.39
C LEU A 95 -2.20 -19.32 17.57
N GLU A 96 -1.06 -20.00 17.65
CA GLU A 96 -0.75 -20.97 18.69
C GLU A 96 0.40 -20.45 19.55
N GLU A 97 0.09 -19.97 20.76
CA GLU A 97 1.09 -19.52 21.72
C GLU A 97 1.64 -20.72 22.52
N PRO A 98 2.93 -21.08 22.35
CA PRO A 98 3.53 -22.17 23.12
C PRO A 98 3.70 -21.78 24.59
N ARG A 99 3.46 -22.73 25.49
CA ARG A 99 3.66 -22.59 26.93
C ARG A 99 4.93 -23.32 27.40
N PRO A 100 5.50 -22.95 28.56
CA PRO A 100 6.70 -23.61 29.10
C PRO A 100 6.54 -25.11 29.34
N ASP A 101 5.31 -25.59 29.54
CA ASP A 101 4.98 -27.01 29.75
C ASP A 101 4.86 -27.82 28.44
N GLY A 102 5.12 -27.20 27.29
CA GLY A 102 5.01 -27.83 25.97
C GLY A 102 3.58 -27.87 25.40
N THR A 103 2.59 -27.34 26.13
CA THR A 103 1.23 -27.19 25.62
C THR A 103 1.05 -25.87 24.86
N VAL A 104 -0.09 -25.71 24.18
CA VAL A 104 -0.47 -24.47 23.49
C VAL A 104 -1.58 -23.78 24.28
N SER A 105 -1.52 -22.45 24.40
CA SER A 105 -2.61 -21.70 25.02
C SER A 105 -3.91 -21.83 24.22
N LYS A 106 -5.01 -22.14 24.91
CA LYS A 106 -6.35 -22.21 24.29
C LYS A 106 -6.74 -20.88 23.61
N ILE A 107 -6.31 -19.77 24.18
CA ILE A 107 -6.48 -18.42 23.64
C ILE A 107 -5.10 -17.76 23.72
N PRO A 108 -4.54 -17.28 22.60
CA PRO A 108 -3.23 -16.62 22.62
C PRO A 108 -3.32 -15.32 23.40
N SER A 109 -2.35 -15.06 24.29
CA SER A 109 -2.28 -13.84 25.09
C SER A 109 -2.17 -12.59 24.21
N LEU A 110 -2.68 -11.44 24.69
CA LEU A 110 -2.52 -10.17 23.96
C LEU A 110 -1.04 -9.81 23.76
N LYS A 111 -0.16 -10.20 24.69
CA LYS A 111 1.28 -10.03 24.53
C LYS A 111 1.77 -10.75 23.28
N TYR A 112 1.49 -12.06 23.16
CA TYR A 112 1.89 -12.85 22.01
C TYR A 112 1.25 -12.33 20.72
N VAL A 113 -0.06 -12.03 20.71
CA VAL A 113 -0.74 -11.49 19.53
C VAL A 113 -0.15 -10.15 19.08
N GLY A 114 0.20 -9.27 20.03
CA GLY A 114 0.85 -7.99 19.74
C GLY A 114 2.22 -8.17 19.09
N GLU A 115 3.04 -9.10 19.60
CA GLU A 115 4.34 -9.45 19.01
C GLU A 115 4.19 -9.99 17.58
N GLN A 116 3.23 -10.90 17.36
CA GLN A 116 2.93 -11.47 16.04
C GLN A 116 2.47 -10.39 15.04
N LEU A 117 1.60 -9.47 15.48
CA LEU A 117 1.13 -8.34 14.67
C LEU A 117 2.29 -7.38 14.32
N MET A 118 3.14 -7.04 15.29
CA MET A 118 4.31 -6.19 15.09
C MET A 118 5.24 -6.81 14.03
N VAL A 119 5.57 -8.10 14.17
CA VAL A 119 6.42 -8.83 13.22
C VAL A 119 5.82 -8.84 11.82
N LEU A 120 4.51 -9.08 11.69
CA LEU A 120 3.83 -9.02 10.39
C LEU A 120 3.95 -7.63 9.76
N ARG A 121 3.63 -6.57 10.52
CA ARG A 121 3.62 -5.19 10.03
C ARG A 121 5.00 -4.73 9.55
N GLN A 122 6.06 -5.13 10.23
CA GLN A 122 7.44 -4.81 9.85
C GLN A 122 7.86 -5.42 8.49
N ARG A 123 7.13 -6.43 8.02
CA ARG A 123 7.44 -7.24 6.84
C ARG A 123 6.47 -7.03 5.68
N THR A 124 5.48 -6.14 5.80
CA THR A 124 4.54 -5.85 4.72
C THR A 124 4.19 -4.36 4.67
N GLU A 125 3.76 -3.90 3.50
CA GLU A 125 3.20 -2.56 3.28
C GLU A 125 1.68 -2.61 3.10
N LEU A 126 1.10 -3.82 3.00
CA LEU A 126 -0.34 -4.01 2.84
C LEU A 126 -1.07 -3.72 4.16
N PRO A 127 -2.26 -3.10 4.12
CA PRO A 127 -3.10 -2.91 5.30
C PRO A 127 -3.45 -4.25 5.94
N ILE A 128 -3.51 -4.27 7.28
CA ILE A 128 -3.78 -5.46 8.06
C ILE A 128 -5.26 -5.49 8.46
N ILE A 129 -5.90 -6.64 8.24
CA ILE A 129 -7.22 -6.97 8.76
C ILE A 129 -7.02 -7.86 9.99
N TYR A 130 -7.44 -7.37 11.15
CA TYR A 130 -7.38 -8.13 12.40
C TYR A 130 -8.69 -8.88 12.62
N THR A 131 -8.61 -10.21 12.70
CA THR A 131 -9.80 -11.07 12.80
C THR A 131 -9.68 -12.03 13.99
N THR A 132 -10.62 -11.95 14.91
CA THR A 132 -10.89 -12.97 15.94
C THR A 132 -12.12 -13.76 15.52
N ARG A 133 -11.94 -14.90 14.86
CA ARG A 133 -13.08 -15.68 14.34
C ARG A 133 -13.65 -16.62 15.39
N CYS A 134 -14.96 -16.53 15.66
CA CYS A 134 -15.61 -17.38 16.66
C CYS A 134 -15.80 -18.85 16.21
N THR A 135 -16.01 -19.75 17.18
CA THR A 135 -16.23 -21.18 16.93
C THR A 135 -17.46 -21.50 16.08
N LYS A 136 -18.57 -20.76 16.23
CA LYS A 136 -19.79 -20.96 15.41
C LYS A 136 -19.59 -20.54 13.95
N GLU A 137 -18.67 -19.63 13.69
CA GLU A 137 -18.29 -19.17 12.36
C GLU A 137 -17.00 -19.85 11.84
N ASN A 138 -16.71 -21.07 12.32
CA ASN A 138 -15.59 -21.92 11.90
C ASN A 138 -14.19 -21.32 12.19
N GLY A 139 -14.05 -20.62 13.31
CA GLY A 139 -12.76 -20.27 13.92
C GLY A 139 -12.53 -21.02 15.22
N ARG A 140 -11.59 -20.52 16.03
CA ARG A 140 -11.25 -21.11 17.34
C ARG A 140 -11.50 -20.18 18.53
N PHE A 141 -11.93 -18.93 18.31
CA PHE A 141 -12.16 -17.99 19.40
C PHE A 141 -13.47 -18.31 20.14
N PRO A 142 -13.48 -18.40 21.48
CA PRO A 142 -14.62 -18.88 22.24
C PRO A 142 -15.75 -17.84 22.32
N MET A 143 -17.00 -18.28 22.23
CA MET A 143 -18.19 -17.39 22.23
C MET A 143 -18.78 -17.09 23.61
N ASP A 144 -18.30 -17.77 24.65
CA ASP A 144 -18.91 -17.73 25.99
C ASP A 144 -18.81 -16.34 26.65
N ASP A 145 -17.81 -15.55 26.24
CA ASP A 145 -17.54 -14.21 26.76
C ASP A 145 -17.37 -13.17 25.63
N PRO A 146 -18.43 -12.41 25.30
CA PRO A 146 -18.34 -11.33 24.32
C PRO A 146 -17.37 -10.20 24.73
N SER A 147 -17.12 -10.02 26.03
CA SER A 147 -16.20 -8.98 26.52
C SER A 147 -14.75 -9.29 26.14
N LEU A 148 -14.41 -10.58 25.99
CA LEU A 148 -13.12 -11.01 25.46
C LEU A 148 -12.91 -10.53 24.02
N PHE A 149 -13.91 -10.65 23.13
CA PHE A 149 -13.83 -10.10 21.77
C PHE A 149 -13.61 -8.59 21.80
N TYR A 150 -14.38 -7.88 22.64
CA TYR A 150 -14.20 -6.44 22.79
C TYR A 150 -12.75 -6.09 23.18
N ARG A 151 -12.17 -6.80 24.16
CA ARG A 151 -10.79 -6.56 24.62
C ARG A 151 -9.78 -6.73 23.48
N TYR A 152 -9.89 -7.80 22.67
CA TYR A 152 -8.96 -8.06 21.57
C TYR A 152 -9.14 -7.06 20.42
N LEU A 153 -10.39 -6.76 20.03
CA LEU A 153 -10.69 -5.81 18.96
C LEU A 153 -10.33 -4.37 19.35
N ALA A 154 -10.55 -3.97 20.61
CA ALA A 154 -10.11 -2.68 21.14
C ALA A 154 -8.58 -2.57 21.12
N ARG A 155 -7.87 -3.65 21.51
CA ARG A 155 -6.41 -3.68 21.46
C ARG A 155 -5.88 -3.61 20.01
N ALA A 156 -6.56 -4.22 19.05
CA ALA A 156 -6.22 -4.09 17.63
C ALA A 156 -6.36 -2.65 17.11
N ILE A 157 -7.37 -1.91 17.56
CA ILE A 157 -7.50 -0.48 17.27
C ILE A 157 -6.32 0.29 17.89
N GLN A 158 -5.99 0.04 19.16
CA GLN A 158 -4.86 0.69 19.83
C GLN A 158 -3.53 0.39 19.15
N TRP A 159 -3.32 -0.82 18.63
CA TRP A 159 -2.14 -1.15 17.84
C TRP A 159 -2.15 -0.51 16.45
N GLY A 160 -3.24 0.13 16.03
CA GLY A 160 -3.35 0.81 14.73
C GLY A 160 -3.54 -0.14 13.56
N CYS A 161 -4.32 -1.22 13.72
CA CYS A 161 -4.74 -2.06 12.60
C CYS A 161 -5.66 -1.27 11.65
N GLU A 162 -5.43 -1.36 10.34
CA GLU A 162 -6.23 -0.65 9.36
C GLU A 162 -7.68 -1.12 9.29
N TYR A 163 -7.91 -2.42 9.53
CA TYR A 163 -9.23 -3.01 9.62
C TYR A 163 -9.35 -3.93 10.84
N ILE A 164 -10.54 -3.98 11.41
CA ILE A 164 -10.97 -4.99 12.38
C ILE A 164 -12.22 -5.70 11.85
N ASP A 165 -12.25 -7.03 11.92
CA ASP A 165 -13.40 -7.87 11.58
C ASP A 165 -14.27 -8.05 12.84
N VAL A 166 -15.47 -7.46 12.82
CA VAL A 166 -16.40 -7.40 13.96
C VAL A 166 -17.62 -8.23 13.63
N GLU A 167 -17.78 -9.36 14.32
CA GLU A 167 -18.86 -10.30 14.03
C GLU A 167 -20.23 -9.80 14.50
N LEU A 168 -21.25 -10.03 13.68
CA LEU A 168 -22.59 -9.49 13.85
C LEU A 168 -23.37 -10.09 15.04
N TRP A 169 -22.95 -11.27 15.51
CA TRP A 169 -23.53 -11.89 16.70
C TRP A 169 -23.17 -11.13 17.99
N LEU A 170 -22.10 -10.34 17.99
CA LEU A 170 -21.70 -9.55 19.16
C LEU A 170 -22.85 -8.62 19.59
N PRO A 171 -23.06 -8.44 20.91
CA PRO A 171 -24.03 -7.50 21.43
C PRO A 171 -23.88 -6.13 20.77
N GLU A 172 -25.02 -5.48 20.49
CA GLU A 172 -25.02 -4.18 19.82
C GLU A 172 -24.19 -3.14 20.57
N GLU A 173 -24.25 -3.15 21.91
CA GLU A 173 -23.45 -2.28 22.77
C GLU A 173 -21.95 -2.36 22.46
N ILE A 174 -21.43 -3.58 22.26
CA ILE A 174 -20.01 -3.81 21.91
C ILE A 174 -19.71 -3.28 20.51
N ARG A 175 -20.57 -3.58 19.53
CA ARG A 175 -20.39 -3.13 18.14
C ARG A 175 -20.40 -1.60 18.04
N ARG A 176 -21.34 -0.95 18.73
CA ARG A 176 -21.44 0.50 18.83
C ARG A 176 -20.19 1.10 19.48
N LYS A 177 -19.77 0.57 20.63
CA LYS A 177 -18.58 1.06 21.35
C LYS A 177 -17.31 0.94 20.50
N LEU A 178 -17.14 -0.15 19.74
CA LEU A 178 -16.03 -0.28 18.80
C LEU A 178 -16.11 0.77 17.69
N ALA A 179 -17.30 1.01 17.12
CA ALA A 179 -17.50 2.00 16.06
C ALA A 179 -17.22 3.44 16.52
N GLU A 180 -17.61 3.80 17.73
CA GLU A 180 -17.34 5.12 18.34
C GLU A 180 -15.85 5.33 18.63
N ASN A 181 -15.11 4.26 18.95
CA ASN A 181 -13.71 4.32 19.37
C ASN A 181 -12.71 3.84 18.30
N LYS A 182 -13.14 3.58 17.05
CA LYS A 182 -12.28 2.99 16.00
C LYS A 182 -11.15 3.89 15.51
N GLY A 183 -11.19 5.19 15.79
CA GLY A 183 -10.21 6.16 15.27
C GLY A 183 -10.10 6.07 13.75
N CYS A 184 -8.87 5.86 13.23
CA CYS A 184 -8.63 5.67 11.80
C CYS A 184 -8.94 4.26 11.27
N SER A 185 -9.14 3.27 12.15
CA SER A 185 -9.49 1.90 11.77
C SER A 185 -10.86 1.81 11.11
N LYS A 186 -11.03 0.77 10.30
CA LYS A 186 -12.26 0.46 9.58
C LYS A 186 -12.87 -0.84 10.05
N ILE A 187 -14.19 -0.85 10.23
CA ILE A 187 -14.93 -2.02 10.69
C ILE A 187 -15.42 -2.79 9.48
N ILE A 188 -15.01 -4.06 9.39
CA ILE A 188 -15.65 -5.05 8.55
C ILE A 188 -16.68 -5.75 9.42
N SER A 189 -17.97 -5.41 9.25
CA SER A 189 -19.05 -6.10 9.94
C SER A 189 -19.24 -7.47 9.31
N ALA A 190 -18.92 -8.53 10.03
CA ALA A 190 -18.84 -9.89 9.50
C ALA A 190 -19.99 -10.78 9.96
N PHE A 191 -20.47 -11.64 9.07
CA PHE A 191 -21.42 -12.69 9.37
C PHE A 191 -21.08 -13.92 8.52
N HIS A 192 -21.07 -15.10 9.15
CA HIS A 192 -20.89 -16.36 8.44
C HIS A 192 -21.97 -17.36 8.81
N ASP A 193 -22.58 -17.95 7.79
CA ASP A 193 -23.51 -19.06 7.97
C ASP A 193 -22.87 -20.37 7.49
N PHE A 194 -22.77 -21.35 8.40
CA PHE A 194 -22.31 -22.71 8.11
C PHE A 194 -23.45 -23.73 8.17
N SER A 195 -24.71 -23.28 8.27
CA SER A 195 -25.87 -24.18 8.40
C SER A 195 -26.15 -24.96 7.11
N GLY A 196 -25.75 -24.42 5.96
CA GLY A 196 -26.12 -24.96 4.64
C GLY A 196 -27.60 -24.74 4.27
N THR A 197 -28.33 -23.95 5.08
CA THR A 197 -29.76 -23.67 4.91
C THR A 197 -30.08 -22.20 4.70
N PHE A 198 -29.05 -21.34 4.68
CA PHE A 198 -29.18 -19.90 4.47
C PHE A 198 -29.89 -19.57 3.14
N LYS A 199 -30.71 -18.53 3.13
CA LYS A 199 -31.47 -18.10 1.95
C LYS A 199 -31.23 -16.63 1.65
N TRP A 200 -30.53 -16.35 0.56
CA TRP A 200 -30.27 -14.98 0.10
C TRP A 200 -31.54 -14.20 -0.24
N THR A 201 -32.61 -14.90 -0.59
CA THR A 201 -33.92 -14.34 -0.92
C THR A 201 -34.81 -14.03 0.30
N ALA A 202 -34.41 -14.47 1.49
CA ALA A 202 -35.20 -14.28 2.70
C ALA A 202 -35.16 -12.81 3.19
N PRO A 203 -36.28 -12.24 3.68
CA PRO A 203 -36.31 -10.87 4.23
C PRO A 203 -35.30 -10.65 5.37
N GLU A 204 -35.04 -11.68 6.17
CA GLU A 204 -34.09 -11.67 7.28
C GLU A 204 -32.66 -11.38 6.79
N THR A 205 -32.31 -11.80 5.58
CA THR A 205 -30.99 -11.55 4.97
C THR A 205 -30.74 -10.06 4.76
N GLN A 206 -31.78 -9.31 4.33
CA GLN A 206 -31.68 -7.85 4.24
C GLN A 206 -31.53 -7.21 5.63
N THR A 207 -32.25 -7.73 6.63
CA THR A 207 -32.15 -7.27 8.02
C THR A 207 -30.74 -7.49 8.58
N LEU A 208 -30.09 -8.61 8.25
CA LEU A 208 -28.69 -8.88 8.62
C LEU A 208 -27.74 -7.84 8.00
N PHE A 209 -27.92 -7.51 6.72
CA PHE A 209 -27.15 -6.46 6.07
C PHE A 209 -27.34 -5.11 6.78
N GLU A 210 -28.58 -4.70 7.04
CA GLU A 210 -28.90 -3.42 7.68
C GLU A 210 -28.30 -3.31 9.10
N ARG A 211 -28.34 -4.39 9.88
CA ARG A 211 -27.71 -4.45 11.20
C ARG A 211 -26.19 -4.33 11.12
N GLY A 212 -25.55 -4.90 10.10
CA GLY A 212 -24.12 -4.76 9.87
C GLY A 212 -23.75 -3.36 9.36
N ALA A 213 -24.58 -2.80 8.49
CA ALA A 213 -24.39 -1.49 7.89
C ALA A 213 -24.44 -0.34 8.91
N MET A 214 -25.12 -0.55 10.04
CA MET A 214 -25.23 0.45 11.11
C MET A 214 -23.87 0.87 11.70
N TYR A 215 -22.91 -0.06 11.81
CA TYR A 215 -21.62 0.18 12.46
C TYR A 215 -20.40 -0.22 11.59
N GLY A 216 -20.62 -0.89 10.46
CA GLY A 216 -19.57 -1.31 9.54
C GLY A 216 -19.21 -0.25 8.49
N ASP A 217 -17.92 -0.10 8.21
CA ASP A 217 -17.44 0.59 7.00
C ASP A 217 -17.52 -0.32 5.77
N ILE A 218 -17.62 -1.65 5.99
CA ILE A 218 -17.85 -2.70 5.00
C ILE A 218 -18.76 -3.75 5.64
N VAL A 219 -19.73 -4.28 4.90
CA VAL A 219 -20.54 -5.42 5.35
C VAL A 219 -20.08 -6.69 4.62
N LYS A 220 -19.71 -7.72 5.39
CA LYS A 220 -19.21 -9.01 4.95
C LYS A 220 -20.19 -10.11 5.36
N MET A 221 -20.79 -10.81 4.40
CA MET A 221 -21.74 -11.91 4.68
C MET A 221 -21.39 -13.12 3.83
N TYR A 222 -20.93 -14.20 4.47
CA TYR A 222 -20.55 -15.43 3.76
C TYR A 222 -21.45 -16.59 4.15
N ALA A 223 -21.96 -17.35 3.19
CA ALA A 223 -22.88 -18.46 3.47
C ALA A 223 -22.39 -19.77 2.83
N LEU A 224 -22.45 -20.88 3.56
CA LEU A 224 -22.27 -22.21 2.97
C LEU A 224 -23.49 -22.56 2.13
N VAL A 225 -23.27 -22.96 0.88
CA VAL A 225 -24.33 -23.29 -0.08
C VAL A 225 -24.13 -24.68 -0.67
N ASN A 226 -25.21 -25.25 -1.17
CA ASN A 226 -25.23 -26.62 -1.68
C ASN A 226 -25.61 -26.70 -3.16
N SER A 227 -25.94 -25.57 -3.79
CA SER A 227 -26.38 -25.51 -5.20
C SER A 227 -25.82 -24.30 -5.94
N MET A 228 -25.79 -24.40 -7.27
CA MET A 228 -25.42 -23.28 -8.14
C MET A 228 -26.42 -22.12 -8.07
N GLN A 229 -27.71 -22.43 -7.87
CA GLN A 229 -28.79 -21.45 -7.84
C GLN A 229 -28.57 -20.38 -6.76
N GLU A 230 -28.04 -20.78 -5.60
CA GLU A 230 -27.76 -19.89 -4.47
C GLU A 230 -26.69 -18.84 -4.78
N ASN A 231 -25.84 -19.05 -5.81
CA ASN A 231 -24.93 -17.99 -6.30
C ASN A 231 -25.69 -16.91 -7.07
N TYR A 232 -26.68 -17.27 -7.88
CA TYR A 232 -27.50 -16.29 -8.59
C TYR A 232 -28.36 -15.47 -7.63
N GLU A 233 -28.88 -16.12 -6.59
CA GLU A 233 -29.63 -15.44 -5.52
C GLU A 233 -28.74 -14.42 -4.77
N LEU A 234 -27.48 -14.79 -4.47
CA LEU A 234 -26.51 -13.84 -3.90
C LEU A 234 -26.23 -12.67 -4.84
N GLU A 235 -26.03 -12.89 -6.13
CA GLU A 235 -25.76 -11.78 -7.06
C GLU A 235 -26.99 -10.88 -7.26
N TYR A 236 -28.21 -11.43 -7.21
CA TYR A 236 -29.45 -10.65 -7.17
C TYR A 236 -29.53 -9.82 -5.87
N PHE A 237 -29.24 -10.42 -4.72
CA PHE A 237 -29.18 -9.72 -3.44
C PHE A 237 -28.13 -8.59 -3.47
N ARG A 238 -26.93 -8.86 -3.99
CA ARG A 238 -25.86 -7.87 -4.14
C ARG A 238 -26.32 -6.68 -4.98
N SER A 239 -26.94 -6.92 -6.13
CA SER A 239 -27.48 -5.86 -6.99
C SER A 239 -28.53 -5.01 -6.26
N THR A 240 -29.45 -5.66 -5.57
CA THR A 240 -30.53 -5.01 -4.79
C THR A 240 -29.97 -4.12 -3.68
N ILE A 241 -29.04 -4.64 -2.88
CA ILE A 241 -28.40 -3.91 -1.79
C ILE A 241 -27.58 -2.74 -2.31
N GLN A 242 -26.79 -2.93 -3.37
CA GLN A 242 -25.96 -1.85 -3.94
C GLN A 242 -26.79 -0.73 -4.57
N ALA A 243 -27.96 -1.04 -5.14
CA ALA A 243 -28.88 -0.04 -5.66
C ALA A 243 -29.55 0.76 -4.53
N LYS A 244 -29.88 0.11 -3.41
CA LYS A 244 -30.56 0.73 -2.27
C LYS A 244 -29.61 1.47 -1.31
N TYR A 245 -28.41 0.96 -1.13
CA TYR A 245 -27.43 1.44 -0.15
C TYR A 245 -26.10 1.77 -0.84
N PRO A 246 -25.80 3.06 -1.09
CA PRO A 246 -24.52 3.45 -1.70
C PRO A 246 -23.32 3.22 -0.77
N HIS A 247 -23.56 3.14 0.53
CA HIS A 247 -22.56 2.82 1.57
C HIS A 247 -23.27 2.15 2.76
N PRO A 248 -22.62 1.20 3.46
CA PRO A 248 -21.30 0.62 3.18
C PRO A 248 -21.29 -0.37 2.01
N PRO A 249 -20.14 -0.57 1.34
CA PRO A 249 -19.99 -1.58 0.30
C PRO A 249 -20.19 -3.00 0.86
N PHE A 250 -20.75 -3.87 0.02
CA PHE A 250 -21.09 -5.26 0.35
C PHE A 250 -20.07 -6.27 -0.20
N SER A 251 -19.45 -7.04 0.70
CA SER A 251 -18.62 -8.22 0.43
C SER A 251 -19.42 -9.49 0.72
N GLY A 252 -20.09 -10.03 -0.29
CA GLY A 252 -20.81 -11.30 -0.21
C GLY A 252 -20.10 -12.41 -0.96
N LEU A 253 -20.04 -13.62 -0.40
CA LEU A 253 -19.66 -14.82 -1.15
C LEU A 253 -20.32 -16.05 -0.54
N ASN A 254 -20.43 -17.10 -1.35
CA ASN A 254 -20.81 -18.43 -0.93
C ASN A 254 -19.56 -19.30 -0.73
N MET A 255 -19.58 -20.10 0.32
CA MET A 255 -18.53 -21.04 0.69
C MET A 255 -18.77 -22.42 0.06
N GLY A 256 -17.74 -23.27 0.07
CA GLY A 256 -17.77 -24.59 -0.54
C GLY A 256 -17.44 -24.56 -2.04
N PRO A 257 -17.20 -25.72 -2.67
CA PRO A 257 -16.88 -25.81 -4.10
C PRO A 257 -17.96 -25.18 -4.99
N MET A 258 -19.24 -25.38 -4.64
CA MET A 258 -20.37 -24.78 -5.38
C MET A 258 -20.38 -23.25 -5.32
N GLY A 259 -19.78 -22.64 -4.30
CA GLY A 259 -19.73 -21.20 -4.11
C GLY A 259 -18.69 -20.46 -4.96
N GLN A 260 -17.84 -21.16 -5.72
CA GLN A 260 -16.72 -20.55 -6.46
C GLN A 260 -17.16 -19.42 -7.41
N LEU A 261 -18.34 -19.51 -8.04
CA LEU A 261 -18.88 -18.45 -8.89
C LEU A 261 -18.97 -17.11 -8.12
N SER A 262 -19.58 -17.12 -6.93
CA SER A 262 -19.72 -15.91 -6.12
C SER A 262 -18.39 -15.32 -5.66
N ARG A 263 -17.36 -16.15 -5.43
CA ARG A 263 -16.00 -15.68 -5.11
C ARG A 263 -15.40 -14.91 -6.27
N THR A 264 -15.59 -15.42 -7.48
CA THR A 264 -15.15 -14.75 -8.72
C THR A 264 -15.90 -13.43 -8.94
N MET A 265 -17.20 -13.40 -8.69
CA MET A 265 -18.03 -12.19 -8.88
C MET A 265 -17.87 -11.14 -7.78
N ASN A 266 -17.49 -11.54 -6.56
CA ASN A 266 -17.25 -10.61 -5.47
C ASN A 266 -16.12 -9.60 -5.82
N LYS A 267 -16.34 -8.34 -5.48
CA LYS A 267 -15.43 -7.22 -5.81
C LYS A 267 -14.74 -6.62 -4.58
N ILE A 268 -15.27 -6.87 -3.38
CA ILE A 268 -14.80 -6.22 -2.15
C ILE A 268 -14.11 -7.25 -1.28
N PHE A 269 -12.80 -7.11 -1.10
CA PHE A 269 -11.99 -7.97 -0.24
C PHE A 269 -12.25 -9.46 -0.41
N THR A 270 -12.22 -9.94 -1.66
CA THR A 270 -12.36 -11.37 -1.93
C THR A 270 -11.20 -12.14 -1.27
N PRO A 271 -11.46 -13.06 -0.33
CA PRO A 271 -10.41 -13.88 0.26
C PRO A 271 -9.80 -14.80 -0.79
N ILE A 272 -8.48 -14.71 -0.97
CA ILE A 272 -7.70 -15.53 -1.90
C ILE A 272 -6.78 -16.49 -1.16
N THR A 273 -6.48 -17.62 -1.78
CA THR A 273 -5.46 -18.57 -1.29
C THR A 273 -4.16 -18.43 -2.09
N HIS A 274 -3.11 -19.12 -1.66
CA HIS A 274 -1.85 -19.23 -2.38
C HIS A 274 -1.27 -20.64 -2.18
N PRO A 275 -0.63 -21.26 -3.19
CA PRO A 275 -0.07 -22.62 -3.07
C PRO A 275 0.96 -22.81 -1.95
N LEU A 276 1.59 -21.72 -1.50
CA LEU A 276 2.56 -21.72 -0.39
C LEU A 276 1.91 -21.59 1.00
N LEU A 277 0.58 -21.45 1.10
CA LEU A 277 -0.11 -21.47 2.39
C LEU A 277 -0.25 -22.92 2.91
N PRO A 278 -0.05 -23.16 4.22
CA PRO A 278 -0.13 -24.49 4.79
C PRO A 278 -1.57 -25.01 4.84
N LEU A 279 -2.54 -24.10 5.00
CA LEU A 279 -3.96 -24.39 5.13
C LEU A 279 -4.77 -23.39 4.31
N ILE A 280 -5.80 -23.89 3.65
CA ILE A 280 -6.82 -23.06 3.01
C ILE A 280 -7.78 -22.57 4.09
N ALA A 281 -8.02 -21.26 4.17
CA ALA A 281 -8.82 -20.66 5.24
C ALA A 281 -10.30 -21.08 5.21
N ALA A 282 -10.85 -21.36 4.02
CA ALA A 282 -12.20 -21.89 3.86
C ALA A 282 -12.33 -22.79 2.60
N PRO A 283 -13.21 -23.81 2.61
CA PRO A 283 -13.44 -24.66 1.43
C PRO A 283 -13.85 -23.87 0.18
N GLY A 284 -13.31 -24.29 -0.97
CA GLY A 284 -13.60 -23.69 -2.29
C GLY A 284 -12.93 -22.33 -2.54
N GLN A 285 -11.99 -21.90 -1.71
CA GLN A 285 -11.23 -20.66 -1.92
C GLN A 285 -10.32 -20.76 -3.16
N LEU A 286 -10.23 -19.66 -3.89
CA LEU A 286 -9.47 -19.55 -5.14
C LEU A 286 -8.27 -18.62 -4.93
N SER A 287 -7.19 -18.84 -5.65
CA SER A 287 -6.08 -17.90 -5.77
C SER A 287 -6.48 -16.68 -6.59
N ALA A 288 -5.70 -15.59 -6.51
CA ALA A 288 -5.89 -14.43 -7.38
C ALA A 288 -5.79 -14.81 -8.86
N ALA A 289 -4.87 -15.73 -9.20
CA ALA A 289 -4.68 -16.25 -10.54
C ALA A 289 -5.92 -16.98 -11.07
N GLU A 290 -6.48 -17.91 -10.30
CA GLU A 290 -7.70 -18.65 -10.68
C GLU A 290 -8.90 -17.71 -10.88
N ILE A 291 -9.06 -16.70 -10.02
CA ILE A 291 -10.12 -15.69 -10.15
C ILE A 291 -9.93 -14.89 -11.46
N ASN A 292 -8.72 -14.42 -11.74
CA ASN A 292 -8.44 -13.64 -12.95
C ASN A 292 -8.65 -14.46 -14.23
N ALA A 293 -8.22 -15.73 -14.22
CA ALA A 293 -8.44 -16.65 -15.32
C ALA A 293 -9.94 -16.87 -15.57
N ALA A 294 -10.72 -17.14 -14.52
CA ALA A 294 -12.17 -17.30 -14.63
C ALA A 294 -12.86 -16.04 -15.16
N LEU A 295 -12.49 -14.85 -14.65
CA LEU A 295 -13.02 -13.59 -15.15
C LEU A 295 -12.68 -13.34 -16.61
N HIS A 296 -11.48 -13.72 -17.05
CA HIS A 296 -11.11 -13.63 -18.45
C HIS A 296 -11.96 -14.55 -19.33
N THR A 297 -12.11 -15.81 -18.95
CA THR A 297 -12.96 -16.78 -19.66
C THR A 297 -14.41 -16.31 -19.77
N MET A 298 -14.93 -15.62 -18.74
CA MET A 298 -16.27 -15.03 -18.74
C MET A 298 -16.37 -13.65 -19.44
N GLY A 299 -15.29 -13.18 -20.07
CA GLY A 299 -15.24 -11.88 -20.75
C GLY A 299 -15.30 -10.66 -19.82
N GLN A 300 -15.24 -10.86 -18.49
CA GLN A 300 -15.27 -9.79 -17.50
C GLN A 300 -13.93 -9.05 -17.39
N VAL A 301 -12.84 -9.71 -17.78
CA VAL A 301 -11.50 -9.10 -17.93
C VAL A 301 -11.05 -9.33 -19.38
N PRO A 302 -11.39 -8.41 -20.30
CA PRO A 302 -10.95 -8.53 -21.69
C PRO A 302 -9.42 -8.40 -21.79
N LYS A 303 -8.84 -9.13 -22.74
CA LYS A 303 -7.42 -9.01 -23.06
C LYS A 303 -7.13 -7.59 -23.54
N GLN A 304 -6.06 -7.01 -23.01
CA GLN A 304 -5.57 -5.69 -23.42
C GLN A 304 -4.07 -5.75 -23.67
N ASP A 305 -3.60 -4.85 -24.53
CA ASP A 305 -2.19 -4.66 -24.81
C ASP A 305 -1.69 -3.45 -24.00
N ILE A 306 -0.80 -3.73 -23.04
CA ILE A 306 -0.14 -2.71 -22.22
C ILE A 306 1.19 -2.37 -22.87
N TYR A 307 1.46 -1.07 -23.04
CA TYR A 307 2.64 -0.62 -23.78
C TYR A 307 3.73 -0.05 -22.87
N GLY A 308 4.97 -0.41 -23.16
CA GLY A 308 6.14 0.40 -22.83
C GLY A 308 6.57 1.21 -24.03
N ILE A 309 6.64 2.53 -23.91
CA ILE A 309 6.98 3.43 -25.01
C ILE A 309 8.25 4.19 -24.66
N GLY A 310 9.34 3.95 -25.40
CA GLY A 310 10.62 4.56 -25.05
C GLY A 310 11.82 4.11 -25.88
N SER A 311 13.01 4.15 -25.28
CA SER A 311 14.23 3.59 -25.87
C SER A 311 14.41 2.10 -25.50
N PHE A 312 15.13 1.35 -26.35
CA PHE A 312 15.39 -0.10 -26.28
C PHE A 312 15.90 -0.63 -24.91
N ARG A 313 16.35 0.23 -23.99
CA ARG A 313 16.85 -0.16 -22.65
C ARG A 313 15.76 -0.58 -21.63
N SER A 314 14.54 -0.87 -22.07
CA SER A 314 13.39 -1.17 -21.21
C SER A 314 12.96 -2.65 -21.22
N THR A 315 13.68 -3.53 -21.92
CA THR A 315 13.34 -4.96 -22.03
C THR A 315 13.21 -5.66 -20.68
N SER A 316 14.04 -5.32 -19.69
CA SER A 316 13.97 -5.88 -18.34
C SER A 316 12.67 -5.50 -17.62
N GLN A 317 12.18 -4.27 -17.82
CA GLN A 317 10.89 -3.83 -17.30
C GLN A 317 9.74 -4.56 -18.01
N ALA A 318 9.80 -4.73 -19.33
CA ALA A 318 8.80 -5.50 -20.08
C ALA A 318 8.66 -6.94 -19.55
N LEU A 319 9.79 -7.64 -19.38
CA LEU A 319 9.82 -8.99 -18.81
C LEU A 319 9.23 -9.06 -17.40
N PHE A 320 9.46 -8.02 -16.58
CA PHE A 320 8.87 -7.93 -15.26
C PHE A 320 7.34 -7.81 -15.31
N PHE A 321 6.79 -6.96 -16.19
CA PHE A 321 5.34 -6.84 -16.38
C PHE A 321 4.72 -8.14 -16.88
N GLU A 322 5.33 -8.80 -17.87
CA GLU A 322 4.87 -10.10 -18.37
C GLU A 322 4.89 -11.16 -17.26
N LYS A 323 5.95 -11.20 -16.45
CA LYS A 323 6.01 -12.10 -15.29
C LYS A 323 4.88 -11.83 -14.32
N CYS A 324 4.57 -10.57 -14.01
CA CYS A 324 3.44 -10.22 -13.15
C CYS A 324 2.10 -10.65 -13.74
N PHE A 325 1.92 -10.49 -15.06
CA PHE A 325 0.68 -10.91 -15.74
C PHE A 325 0.52 -12.42 -15.69
N ASN A 326 1.58 -13.17 -15.96
CA ASN A 326 1.57 -14.63 -15.93
C ASN A 326 1.32 -15.17 -14.52
N GLU A 327 2.02 -14.65 -13.51
CA GLU A 327 1.85 -15.06 -12.10
C GLU A 327 0.40 -14.87 -11.63
N LEU A 328 -0.23 -13.78 -12.05
CA LEU A 328 -1.61 -13.45 -11.70
C LEU A 328 -2.64 -13.95 -12.72
N SER A 329 -2.22 -14.74 -13.72
CA SER A 329 -3.07 -15.20 -14.83
C SER A 329 -3.94 -14.09 -15.45
N LEU A 330 -3.36 -12.89 -15.56
CA LEU A 330 -3.97 -11.78 -16.26
C LEU A 330 -3.85 -12.00 -17.77
N PRO A 331 -4.90 -11.70 -18.56
CA PRO A 331 -4.90 -11.99 -19.99
C PRO A 331 -4.11 -10.97 -20.83
N HIS A 332 -3.59 -9.93 -20.19
CA HIS A 332 -2.94 -8.81 -20.86
C HIS A 332 -1.63 -9.25 -21.53
N SER A 333 -1.26 -8.56 -22.62
CA SER A 333 0.08 -8.69 -23.18
C SER A 333 0.87 -7.41 -22.94
N PHE A 334 2.18 -7.54 -22.74
CA PHE A 334 3.06 -6.37 -22.68
C PHE A 334 3.73 -6.20 -24.05
N LYS A 335 3.72 -4.97 -24.59
CA LYS A 335 4.31 -4.66 -25.89
C LYS A 335 5.26 -3.49 -25.74
N PHE A 336 6.43 -3.59 -26.34
CA PHE A 336 7.35 -2.48 -26.42
C PHE A 336 7.23 -1.75 -27.76
N ALA A 337 7.19 -0.41 -27.72
CA ALA A 337 7.22 0.45 -28.88
C ALA A 337 8.38 1.43 -28.76
N GLU A 338 9.36 1.30 -29.65
CA GLU A 338 10.47 2.24 -29.70
C GLU A 338 9.97 3.62 -30.13
N ARG A 339 10.44 4.67 -29.44
CA ARG A 339 10.09 6.05 -29.73
C ARG A 339 11.33 6.92 -29.79
N ALA A 340 11.62 7.45 -30.97
CA ALA A 340 12.55 8.55 -31.12
C ALA A 340 12.04 9.81 -30.39
N PRO A 341 12.91 10.70 -29.90
CA PRO A 341 12.49 11.96 -29.29
C PRO A 341 11.55 12.73 -30.23
N LYS A 342 10.40 13.19 -29.70
CA LYS A 342 9.35 13.94 -30.43
C LYS A 342 8.55 13.15 -31.50
N ALA A 343 8.78 11.85 -31.69
CA ALA A 343 7.95 11.04 -32.58
C ALA A 343 6.50 10.93 -32.05
N SER A 344 5.52 10.95 -32.96
CA SER A 344 4.10 10.82 -32.61
C SER A 344 3.77 9.41 -32.12
N ILE A 345 2.94 9.32 -31.09
CA ILE A 345 2.48 8.05 -30.49
C ILE A 345 0.98 7.81 -30.67
N GLU A 346 0.29 8.70 -31.39
CA GLU A 346 -1.15 8.57 -31.63
C GLU A 346 -1.53 7.24 -32.28
N HIS A 347 -0.69 6.79 -33.21
CA HIS A 347 -0.89 5.52 -33.92
C HIS A 347 -0.85 4.31 -32.96
N ILE A 348 -0.21 4.42 -31.80
CA ILE A 348 -0.19 3.38 -30.76
C ILE A 348 -1.53 3.37 -30.01
N PHE A 349 -2.04 4.55 -29.65
CA PHE A 349 -3.31 4.70 -28.92
C PHE A 349 -4.53 4.27 -29.74
N ARG A 350 -4.45 4.36 -31.07
CA ARG A 350 -5.49 3.92 -32.00
C ARG A 350 -5.47 2.41 -32.27
N ARG A 351 -4.51 1.65 -31.73
CA ARG A 351 -4.46 0.20 -31.93
C ARG A 351 -5.64 -0.47 -31.24
N PRO A 352 -6.21 -1.53 -31.84
CA PRO A 352 -7.23 -2.33 -31.16
C PRO A 352 -6.66 -2.87 -29.85
N ASN A 353 -7.50 -2.95 -28.82
CA ASN A 353 -7.17 -3.48 -27.49
C ASN A 353 -6.09 -2.72 -26.71
N PHE A 354 -5.75 -1.48 -27.06
CA PHE A 354 -4.86 -0.66 -26.24
C PHE A 354 -5.41 -0.54 -24.80
N GLY A 355 -4.65 -1.04 -23.81
CA GLY A 355 -5.04 -1.04 -22.39
C GLY A 355 -4.38 0.04 -21.55
N GLY A 356 -3.41 0.75 -22.12
CA GLY A 356 -2.65 1.78 -21.44
C GLY A 356 -1.17 1.70 -21.77
N ALA A 357 -0.41 2.69 -21.32
CA ALA A 357 1.03 2.74 -21.57
C ALA A 357 1.78 3.39 -20.42
N TYR A 358 3.02 2.94 -20.20
CA TYR A 358 4.05 3.74 -19.55
C TYR A 358 4.98 4.32 -20.62
N ILE A 359 5.46 5.54 -20.40
CA ILE A 359 6.18 6.34 -21.39
C ILE A 359 7.45 6.90 -20.77
N ASN A 360 8.61 6.53 -21.33
CA ASN A 360 9.91 7.04 -20.89
C ASN A 360 10.82 7.31 -22.11
N PRO A 361 11.22 8.57 -22.39
CA PRO A 361 10.96 9.78 -21.63
C PRO A 361 9.51 10.27 -21.76
N PRO A 362 8.97 10.98 -20.75
CA PRO A 362 7.59 11.43 -20.74
C PRO A 362 7.26 12.38 -21.91
N LEU A 363 5.99 12.47 -22.27
CA LEU A 363 5.48 13.47 -23.20
C LEU A 363 5.33 14.82 -22.51
N ALA A 364 5.51 15.91 -23.26
CA ALA A 364 5.05 17.22 -22.81
C ALA A 364 3.52 17.26 -22.77
N ALA A 365 2.94 17.66 -21.64
CA ALA A 365 1.49 17.70 -21.44
C ALA A 365 0.77 18.60 -22.45
N ALA A 366 1.40 19.71 -22.85
CA ALA A 366 0.83 20.67 -23.80
C ALA A 366 0.66 20.10 -25.22
N THR A 367 1.43 19.08 -25.60
CA THR A 367 1.39 18.45 -26.92
C THR A 367 1.00 16.97 -26.85
N ALA A 368 0.55 16.50 -25.68
CA ALA A 368 0.13 15.12 -25.52
C ALA A 368 -1.21 14.92 -26.25
N PRO A 369 -1.32 13.96 -27.17
CA PRO A 369 -2.54 13.74 -27.94
C PRO A 369 -3.55 12.93 -27.10
N LEU A 370 -3.98 13.51 -25.98
CA LEU A 370 -4.86 12.88 -25.00
C LEU A 370 -6.02 13.83 -24.67
N PRO A 371 -7.26 13.33 -24.59
CA PRO A 371 -8.44 14.17 -24.39
C PRO A 371 -8.49 14.77 -22.98
N SER A 372 -7.82 14.15 -22.01
CA SER A 372 -7.81 14.63 -20.63
C SER A 372 -6.50 14.29 -19.92
N LEU A 373 -6.19 15.12 -18.92
CA LEU A 373 -4.99 15.00 -18.09
C LEU A 373 -5.39 15.01 -16.61
N SER A 374 -4.68 14.23 -15.81
CA SER A 374 -4.76 14.32 -14.36
C SER A 374 -4.27 15.69 -13.87
N ASN A 375 -4.71 16.11 -12.69
CA ASN A 375 -4.22 17.35 -12.07
C ASN A 375 -2.70 17.34 -11.88
N ALA A 376 -2.13 16.16 -11.58
CA ALA A 376 -0.69 16.00 -11.46
C ALA A 376 0.02 16.18 -12.80
N ALA A 377 -0.41 15.48 -13.86
CA ALA A 377 0.20 15.62 -15.18
C ALA A 377 0.11 17.05 -15.73
N ARG A 378 -1.03 17.73 -15.50
CA ARG A 378 -1.22 19.15 -15.88
C ARG A 378 -0.26 20.07 -15.13
N ALA A 379 -0.14 19.91 -13.82
CA ALA A 379 0.75 20.75 -13.00
C ALA A 379 2.24 20.48 -13.29
N ILE A 380 2.61 19.21 -13.47
CA ILE A 380 3.98 18.78 -13.80
C ILE A 380 4.37 19.19 -15.22
N GLY A 381 3.40 19.33 -16.12
CA GLY A 381 3.63 19.62 -17.54
C GLY A 381 4.11 18.40 -18.33
N GLN A 382 4.00 17.19 -17.76
CA GLN A 382 4.49 15.95 -18.38
C GLN A 382 3.55 14.76 -18.13
N VAL A 383 3.46 13.88 -19.13
CA VAL A 383 2.71 12.61 -19.08
C VAL A 383 3.67 11.45 -19.24
N ASP A 384 3.78 10.60 -18.22
CA ASP A 384 4.58 9.37 -18.24
C ASP A 384 3.70 8.10 -18.28
N THR A 385 2.40 8.24 -18.09
CA THR A 385 1.47 7.12 -17.99
C THR A 385 0.16 7.46 -18.67
N VAL A 386 -0.37 6.55 -19.47
CA VAL A 386 -1.67 6.69 -20.14
C VAL A 386 -2.59 5.60 -19.64
N LEU A 387 -3.72 6.02 -19.08
CA LEU A 387 -4.74 5.13 -18.53
C LEU A 387 -5.94 5.09 -19.48
N VAL A 388 -6.53 3.91 -19.60
CA VAL A 388 -7.80 3.71 -20.33
C VAL A 388 -8.91 3.62 -19.30
N ARG A 389 -9.90 4.50 -19.40
CA ARG A 389 -11.16 4.35 -18.68
C ARG A 389 -12.21 3.80 -19.64
N SER A 390 -12.84 2.71 -19.24
CA SER A 390 -14.02 2.23 -19.93
C SER A 390 -15.22 3.00 -19.39
N GLU A 391 -15.74 3.94 -20.17
CA GLU A 391 -17.07 4.50 -19.96
C GLU A 391 -18.07 3.72 -20.81
N ALA A 392 -19.36 3.76 -20.42
CA ALA A 392 -20.39 2.79 -20.81
C ALA A 392 -20.55 2.52 -22.32
N ASN A 393 -19.95 3.31 -23.23
CA ASN A 393 -19.88 3.03 -24.68
C ASN A 393 -18.61 3.56 -25.39
N SER A 394 -17.58 4.06 -24.67
CA SER A 394 -16.33 4.52 -25.29
C SER A 394 -15.13 4.42 -24.35
N ALA A 395 -13.96 4.14 -24.91
CA ALA A 395 -12.70 4.23 -24.18
C ALA A 395 -12.26 5.69 -24.11
N SER A 396 -12.15 6.24 -22.89
CA SER A 396 -11.57 7.57 -22.67
C SER A 396 -10.14 7.43 -22.17
N PHE A 397 -9.22 8.23 -22.71
CA PHE A 397 -7.81 8.21 -22.33
C PHE A 397 -7.49 9.33 -21.34
N ILE A 398 -6.71 9.00 -20.31
CA ILE A 398 -6.23 9.99 -19.33
C ILE A 398 -4.71 9.93 -19.28
N GLY A 399 -4.06 11.06 -19.53
CA GLY A 399 -2.65 11.24 -19.24
C GLY A 399 -2.42 11.49 -17.76
N ASP A 400 -1.58 10.68 -17.13
CA ASP A 400 -1.14 10.82 -15.75
C ASP A 400 0.39 10.90 -15.66
N ASN A 401 0.87 11.26 -14.48
CA ASN A 401 2.28 11.17 -14.10
C ASN A 401 2.37 10.25 -12.88
N THR A 402 3.10 9.13 -12.97
CA THR A 402 3.30 8.17 -11.88
C THR A 402 4.64 8.37 -11.18
N ARG A 403 5.62 9.01 -11.83
CA ARG A 403 6.94 9.29 -11.25
C ARG A 403 6.87 10.10 -9.96
N TRP A 404 6.02 11.12 -9.88
CA TRP A 404 5.87 11.91 -8.64
C TRP A 404 5.34 11.06 -7.47
N LYS A 405 4.50 10.04 -7.75
CA LYS A 405 4.02 9.09 -6.72
C LYS A 405 5.17 8.22 -6.23
N GLY A 406 6.05 7.78 -7.14
CA GLY A 406 7.26 7.03 -6.79
C GLY A 406 8.23 7.83 -5.92
N ILE A 407 8.45 9.11 -6.26
CA ILE A 407 9.27 10.03 -5.45
C ILE A 407 8.63 10.24 -4.07
N ARG A 408 7.32 10.52 -4.03
CA ARG A 408 6.58 10.70 -2.77
C ARG A 408 6.66 9.45 -1.88
N ALA A 409 6.41 8.26 -2.43
CA ALA A 409 6.47 7.00 -1.69
C ALA A 409 7.89 6.71 -1.17
N THR A 410 8.92 7.09 -1.93
CA THR A 410 10.32 7.00 -1.49
C THR A 410 10.59 7.91 -0.30
N LEU A 411 10.17 9.19 -0.38
CA LEU A 411 10.31 10.13 0.74
C LEU A 411 9.58 9.61 1.98
N THR A 412 8.32 9.18 1.84
CA THR A 412 7.50 8.73 2.98
C THR A 412 7.79 7.31 3.46
N ARG A 413 8.85 6.66 2.96
CA ARG A 413 9.21 5.29 3.36
C ARG A 413 9.54 5.24 4.85
N ASP A 414 10.46 6.09 5.30
CA ASP A 414 10.97 6.11 6.69
C ASP A 414 10.54 7.36 7.48
N PHE A 415 9.71 8.21 6.89
CA PHE A 415 9.26 9.46 7.50
C PHE A 415 7.76 9.67 7.27
N VAL A 416 7.06 10.11 8.31
CA VAL A 416 5.64 10.45 8.22
C VAL A 416 5.44 11.66 7.30
N PRO A 417 4.36 11.73 6.49
CA PRO A 417 4.11 12.88 5.62
C PRO A 417 4.18 14.24 6.32
N SER A 418 3.66 14.34 7.55
CA SER A 418 3.73 15.56 8.37
C SER A 418 5.15 15.99 8.76
N ALA A 419 6.15 15.10 8.75
CA ALA A 419 7.54 15.46 9.08
C ALA A 419 8.16 16.41 8.05
N TYR A 420 7.52 16.55 6.88
CA TYR A 420 7.94 17.39 5.77
C TYR A 420 7.25 18.76 5.74
N SER A 421 6.07 18.89 6.33
CA SER A 421 5.22 20.07 6.15
C SER A 421 5.89 21.33 6.71
N GLY A 422 5.93 22.40 5.90
CA GLY A 422 6.52 23.69 6.26
C GLY A 422 8.04 23.70 6.39
N ARG A 423 8.74 22.65 5.93
CA ARG A 423 10.20 22.58 5.97
C ARG A 423 10.79 22.91 4.61
N ALA A 424 11.99 23.48 4.60
CA ALA A 424 12.71 23.76 3.39
C ALA A 424 13.18 22.50 2.64
N ALA A 425 13.24 22.58 1.31
CA ALA A 425 13.89 21.60 0.44
C ALA A 425 14.78 22.27 -0.61
N LEU A 426 15.81 21.57 -1.06
CA LEU A 426 16.71 22.01 -2.13
C LEU A 426 16.71 21.01 -3.28
N LEU A 427 16.44 21.48 -4.49
CA LEU A 427 16.32 20.66 -5.69
C LEU A 427 17.32 21.11 -6.75
N LEU A 428 18.16 20.18 -7.20
CA LEU A 428 19.15 20.42 -8.24
C LEU A 428 18.72 19.75 -9.55
N ALA A 429 18.74 20.47 -10.65
CA ALA A 429 18.47 19.90 -11.97
C ALA A 429 19.15 20.72 -13.08
N SER A 430 19.29 20.13 -14.27
CA SER A 430 19.75 20.90 -15.45
C SER A 430 18.60 21.67 -16.13
N SER A 431 17.35 21.27 -15.90
CA SER A 431 16.16 21.93 -16.42
C SER A 431 14.97 21.73 -15.47
N GLU A 432 13.93 22.57 -15.60
CA GLU A 432 12.67 22.36 -14.87
C GLU A 432 12.00 21.03 -15.21
N ALA A 433 12.12 20.58 -16.47
CA ALA A 433 11.51 19.34 -16.94
C ALA A 433 12.06 18.10 -16.23
N ASP A 434 13.31 18.13 -15.77
CA ASP A 434 13.91 17.02 -15.00
C ASP A 434 13.45 17.02 -13.53
N ALA A 435 13.01 18.18 -13.04
CA ALA A 435 12.70 18.46 -11.64
C ALA A 435 11.19 18.52 -11.34
N SER A 436 10.32 18.71 -12.34
CA SER A 436 8.91 19.04 -12.14
C SER A 436 8.14 17.99 -11.34
N ALA A 437 8.38 16.70 -11.58
CA ALA A 437 7.79 15.61 -10.79
C ALA A 437 8.25 15.65 -9.32
N SER A 438 9.51 16.02 -9.07
CA SER A 438 10.05 16.20 -7.71
C SER A 438 9.40 17.40 -7.01
N ILE A 439 9.26 18.55 -7.69
CA ILE A 439 8.58 19.73 -7.12
C ILE A 439 7.15 19.38 -6.74
N PHE A 440 6.42 18.69 -7.63
CA PHE A 440 5.04 18.29 -7.35
C PHE A 440 4.96 17.33 -6.15
N ALA A 441 5.87 16.35 -6.05
CA ALA A 441 5.94 15.44 -4.91
C ALA A 441 6.24 16.18 -3.59
N LEU A 442 7.20 17.11 -3.60
CA LEU A 442 7.54 17.93 -2.42
C LEU A 442 6.34 18.79 -1.98
N LYS A 443 5.70 19.49 -2.92
CA LYS A 443 4.50 20.29 -2.66
C LYS A 443 3.34 19.45 -2.13
N ASN A 444 3.16 18.23 -2.64
CA ASN A 444 2.13 17.32 -2.15
C ASN A 444 2.36 16.90 -0.69
N LEU A 445 3.61 16.89 -0.22
CA LEU A 445 3.97 16.67 1.19
C LEU A 445 3.94 17.95 2.03
N GLY A 446 3.48 19.08 1.46
CA GLY A 446 3.40 20.35 2.15
C GLY A 446 4.76 21.01 2.42
N ILE A 447 5.81 20.61 1.70
CA ILE A 447 7.16 21.19 1.81
C ILE A 447 7.15 22.59 1.18
N GLY A 448 7.76 23.54 1.88
CA GLY A 448 7.93 24.91 1.48
C GLY A 448 8.70 25.69 2.55
N PRO A 449 9.66 26.55 2.19
CA PRO A 449 10.03 26.97 0.83
C PRO A 449 10.82 25.89 0.04
N ILE A 450 10.72 25.90 -1.30
CA ILE A 450 11.53 25.03 -2.16
C ILE A 450 12.58 25.86 -2.89
N TYR A 451 13.84 25.52 -2.72
CA TYR A 451 14.97 26.18 -3.36
C TYR A 451 15.44 25.37 -4.57
N THR A 452 15.78 26.03 -5.69
CA THR A 452 16.24 25.36 -6.91
C THR A 452 17.62 25.81 -7.35
N ILE A 453 18.46 24.88 -7.81
CA ILE A 453 19.77 25.17 -8.41
C ILE A 453 19.79 24.62 -9.83
N GLY A 454 20.26 25.43 -10.78
CA GLY A 454 20.41 25.08 -12.19
C GLY A 454 19.19 25.37 -13.07
N PHE A 455 18.05 25.73 -12.48
CA PHE A 455 16.84 26.11 -13.21
C PHE A 455 15.94 27.04 -12.38
N LYS A 456 14.97 27.67 -13.06
CA LYS A 456 13.88 28.45 -12.46
C LYS A 456 12.55 27.75 -12.74
N ALA A 457 11.74 27.53 -11.71
CA ALA A 457 10.40 26.98 -11.88
C ALA A 457 9.44 28.01 -12.51
N THR A 458 8.52 27.53 -13.33
CA THR A 458 7.53 28.33 -14.06
C THR A 458 6.12 27.74 -13.89
N GLY A 459 5.10 28.50 -14.30
CA GLY A 459 3.72 28.02 -14.29
C GLY A 459 3.21 27.59 -12.90
N PRO A 460 2.35 26.55 -12.81
CA PRO A 460 1.71 26.12 -11.56
C PRO A 460 2.67 25.66 -10.46
N LEU A 461 3.91 25.29 -10.81
CA LEU A 461 4.91 24.82 -9.85
C LEU A 461 5.73 25.96 -9.24
N SER A 462 5.63 27.19 -9.75
CA SER A 462 6.51 28.31 -9.37
C SER A 462 6.19 28.96 -8.01
N THR A 463 4.97 28.82 -7.49
CA THR A 463 4.57 29.35 -6.18
C THR A 463 5.51 28.82 -5.09
N ASP A 464 6.02 29.65 -4.19
CA ASP A 464 6.95 29.26 -3.11
C ASP A 464 8.21 28.48 -3.56
N VAL A 465 8.62 28.68 -4.82
CA VAL A 465 9.87 28.14 -5.37
C VAL A 465 10.85 29.26 -5.69
N GLN A 466 12.05 29.21 -5.12
CA GLN A 466 13.05 30.27 -5.22
C GLN A 466 14.35 29.75 -5.86
N PRO A 467 14.81 30.32 -6.99
CA PRO A 467 16.07 29.93 -7.60
C PRO A 467 17.26 30.51 -6.82
N VAL A 468 18.23 29.65 -6.52
CA VAL A 468 19.50 29.98 -5.87
C VAL A 468 20.52 30.25 -6.96
N ARG A 469 21.12 31.44 -6.96
CA ARG A 469 22.00 31.91 -8.06
C ARG A 469 23.47 32.01 -7.66
N SER A 470 23.75 32.09 -6.38
CA SER A 470 25.10 32.28 -5.86
C SER A 470 25.36 31.44 -4.60
N VAL A 471 26.63 31.29 -4.25
CA VAL A 471 27.03 30.64 -2.98
C VAL A 471 26.55 31.45 -1.77
N ASP A 472 26.46 32.77 -1.88
CA ASP A 472 25.94 33.62 -0.80
C ASP A 472 24.43 33.47 -0.61
N ASP A 473 23.69 33.08 -1.66
CA ASP A 473 22.29 32.67 -1.50
C ASP A 473 22.20 31.38 -0.70
N VAL A 474 23.08 30.39 -0.97
CA VAL A 474 23.12 29.11 -0.23
C VAL A 474 23.29 29.35 1.26
N LYS A 475 24.17 30.27 1.68
CA LYS A 475 24.39 30.60 3.09
C LYS A 475 23.18 31.21 3.79
N ARG A 476 22.22 31.74 3.04
CA ARG A 476 21.02 32.43 3.55
C ARG A 476 19.76 31.58 3.47
N LEU A 477 19.84 30.37 2.92
CA LEU A 477 18.69 29.48 2.82
C LEU A 477 18.30 28.97 4.20
N GLU A 478 17.00 28.76 4.38
CA GLU A 478 16.54 27.90 5.46
C GLU A 478 17.15 26.49 5.26
N GLU A 479 17.58 25.89 6.37
CA GLU A 479 18.26 24.60 6.36
C GLU A 479 17.36 23.51 5.74
N PRO A 480 17.74 22.94 4.58
CA PRO A 480 16.87 22.01 3.88
C PRO A 480 16.77 20.70 4.65
N PHE A 481 15.54 20.25 4.87
CA PHE A 481 15.26 18.91 5.37
C PHE A 481 15.40 17.85 4.27
N VAL A 482 15.13 18.24 3.03
CA VAL A 482 15.23 17.36 1.85
C VAL A 482 16.15 17.96 0.81
N ILE A 483 17.07 17.15 0.28
CA ILE A 483 17.79 17.45 -0.95
C ILE A 483 17.39 16.43 -2.01
N ILE A 484 16.98 16.90 -3.19
CA ILE A 484 16.77 16.03 -4.36
C ILE A 484 17.75 16.45 -5.45
N SER A 485 18.51 15.49 -5.98
CA SER A 485 19.35 15.67 -7.17
C SER A 485 18.67 15.02 -8.37
N ALA A 486 18.14 15.84 -9.28
CA ALA A 486 17.66 15.45 -10.60
C ALA A 486 18.70 15.75 -11.69
N LEU A 487 19.98 15.65 -11.34
CA LEU A 487 21.09 15.84 -12.27
C LEU A 487 21.36 14.54 -13.06
N PRO A 488 21.88 14.65 -14.30
CA PRO A 488 22.32 13.48 -15.04
C PRO A 488 23.59 12.88 -14.41
N ALA A 489 23.90 11.61 -14.75
CA ALA A 489 24.98 10.84 -14.13
C ALA A 489 26.34 11.55 -14.15
N GLU A 490 26.66 12.26 -15.24
CA GLU A 490 27.92 12.97 -15.43
C GLU A 490 28.07 14.18 -14.49
N LYS A 491 26.94 14.71 -14.01
CA LYS A 491 26.85 15.86 -13.09
C LYS A 491 26.45 15.47 -11.67
N SER A 492 26.26 14.17 -11.39
CA SER A 492 25.77 13.67 -10.10
C SER A 492 26.61 14.14 -8.89
N LEU A 493 27.92 14.38 -9.07
CA LEU A 493 28.80 14.83 -8.00
C LEU A 493 28.67 16.31 -7.62
N LEU A 494 27.95 17.12 -8.42
CA LEU A 494 27.75 18.54 -8.10
C LEU A 494 26.92 18.75 -6.82
N VAL A 495 26.19 17.73 -6.36
CA VAL A 495 25.43 17.81 -5.10
C VAL A 495 26.31 17.62 -3.86
N VAL A 496 27.49 17.03 -3.99
CA VAL A 496 28.37 16.64 -2.87
C VAL A 496 28.74 17.81 -1.95
N PRO A 497 29.12 19.00 -2.45
CA PRO A 497 29.42 20.14 -1.58
C PRO A 497 28.23 20.54 -0.69
N LEU A 498 27.01 20.45 -1.21
CA LEU A 498 25.79 20.79 -0.47
C LEU A 498 25.48 19.75 0.61
N LEU A 499 25.66 18.45 0.29
CA LEU A 499 25.48 17.37 1.27
C LEU A 499 26.44 17.51 2.46
N LYS A 500 27.69 17.93 2.19
CA LYS A 500 28.70 18.19 3.23
C LYS A 500 28.41 19.48 4.00
N HIS A 501 27.95 20.52 3.33
CA HIS A 501 27.61 21.80 3.96
C HIS A 501 26.43 21.65 4.94
N TYR A 502 25.38 20.96 4.52
CA TYR A 502 24.18 20.71 5.32
C TYR A 502 24.22 19.38 6.09
N ARG A 503 25.42 18.87 6.38
CA ARG A 503 25.61 17.63 7.14
C ARG A 503 24.90 17.69 8.49
N VAL A 504 24.53 16.54 9.01
CA VAL A 504 23.92 16.44 10.34
C VAL A 504 25.03 16.27 11.39
N ASP A 505 25.43 17.37 12.04
CA ASP A 505 26.37 17.32 13.16
C ASP A 505 25.64 16.85 14.44
N GLY A 506 26.25 15.92 15.18
CA GLY A 506 25.64 15.12 16.25
C GLY A 506 25.22 15.85 17.54
N ARG A 507 24.49 16.97 17.46
CA ARG A 507 23.85 17.64 18.60
C ARG A 507 22.34 17.42 18.61
N ASN A 508 21.93 16.38 19.34
CA ASN A 508 20.82 16.41 20.30
C ASN A 508 20.78 15.07 21.06
N GLY A 509 21.18 15.09 22.34
CA GLY A 509 21.06 13.99 23.29
C GLY A 509 22.38 13.59 23.96
N SER A 510 22.55 14.03 25.21
CA SER A 510 23.61 13.64 26.15
C SER A 510 23.87 12.12 26.12
N THR A 511 25.12 11.75 25.87
CA THR A 511 25.62 10.37 25.97
C THR A 511 25.74 9.97 27.44
N ASN A 512 25.02 8.92 27.84
CA ASN A 512 25.47 7.96 28.84
C ASN A 512 24.81 6.61 28.54
N GLY A 513 25.61 5.64 28.09
CA GLY A 513 25.15 4.26 27.86
C GLY A 513 25.92 3.56 26.75
N HIS A 514 26.98 2.84 27.13
CA HIS A 514 27.72 1.90 26.28
C HIS A 514 26.81 0.86 25.62
N GLY A 515 27.07 0.56 24.33
CA GLY A 515 26.63 -0.70 23.72
C GLY A 515 26.20 -0.59 22.26
N LEU A 516 27.11 -1.02 21.37
CA LEU A 516 26.94 -1.46 19.98
C LEU A 516 26.42 -0.43 18.96
N THR A 517 27.10 -0.42 17.82
CA THR A 517 27.01 0.52 16.68
C THR A 517 25.64 0.55 16.03
N ALA A 518 24.67 1.25 16.63
CA ALA A 518 23.49 1.72 15.94
C ALA A 518 23.82 3.06 15.26
N ALA A 519 23.82 3.09 13.93
CA ALA A 519 23.87 4.35 13.19
C ALA A 519 22.75 5.27 13.68
N LYS A 520 23.10 6.43 14.23
CA LYS A 520 22.13 7.40 14.76
C LYS A 520 21.21 7.85 13.61
N PRO A 521 19.88 7.92 13.80
CA PRO A 521 18.96 8.20 12.71
C PRO A 521 19.16 9.63 12.18
N ALA A 522 19.48 9.72 10.89
CA ALA A 522 19.50 10.95 10.13
C ALA A 522 18.14 11.66 10.19
N GLY A 523 18.16 12.94 10.55
CA GLY A 523 16.99 13.83 10.57
C GLY A 523 16.81 14.59 9.25
N LYS A 524 17.37 14.12 8.13
CA LYS A 524 17.28 14.74 6.80
C LYS A 524 17.31 13.67 5.70
N VAL A 525 16.74 13.98 4.53
CA VAL A 525 16.57 13.03 3.42
C VAL A 525 17.26 13.52 2.15
N PHE A 526 18.03 12.63 1.52
CA PHE A 526 18.63 12.86 0.21
C PHE A 526 18.06 11.86 -0.80
N VAL A 527 17.62 12.35 -1.96
CA VAL A 527 17.17 11.50 -3.08
C VAL A 527 18.00 11.82 -4.31
N ASP A 528 18.64 10.82 -4.90
CA ASP A 528 19.40 10.96 -6.14
C ASP A 528 18.70 10.26 -7.30
N LEU A 529 18.25 11.04 -8.27
CA LEU A 529 17.49 10.57 -9.43
C LEU A 529 18.38 10.29 -10.66
N ALA A 530 19.70 10.46 -10.55
CA ALA A 530 20.60 10.15 -11.65
C ALA A 530 20.53 8.65 -12.02
N SER A 531 20.47 8.31 -13.30
CA SER A 531 20.52 6.92 -13.79
C SER A 531 21.75 6.72 -14.68
N GLY A 532 22.41 5.58 -14.59
CA GLY A 532 23.58 5.23 -15.43
C GLY A 532 24.93 5.20 -14.69
N PRO A 533 26.02 4.88 -15.39
CA PRO A 533 27.35 4.71 -14.82
C PRO A 533 27.91 6.02 -14.25
N ARG A 534 28.57 5.95 -13.09
CA ARG A 534 29.09 7.12 -12.37
C ARG A 534 30.52 6.91 -11.91
N ARG A 535 31.24 8.02 -11.73
CA ARG A 535 32.63 8.01 -11.23
C ARG A 535 32.72 7.79 -9.71
N ALA A 536 31.68 8.17 -8.97
CA ALA A 536 31.58 7.97 -7.52
C ALA A 536 30.11 7.92 -7.10
N ASP A 537 29.86 7.55 -5.83
CA ASP A 537 28.52 7.35 -5.28
C ASP A 537 28.10 8.48 -4.31
N PRO A 538 27.25 9.44 -4.76
CA PRO A 538 26.66 10.45 -3.89
C PRO A 538 25.89 9.88 -2.70
N LEU A 539 25.31 8.69 -2.81
CA LEU A 539 24.50 8.07 -1.74
C LEU A 539 25.38 7.68 -0.55
N ALA A 540 26.54 7.06 -0.80
CA ALA A 540 27.52 6.75 0.23
C ALA A 540 28.04 8.01 0.94
N ILE A 541 28.30 9.08 0.18
CA ILE A 541 28.73 10.38 0.73
C ILE A 541 27.62 10.99 1.59
N ALA A 542 26.37 11.01 1.11
CA ALA A 542 25.24 11.52 1.86
C ALA A 542 25.04 10.74 3.17
N THR A 543 25.10 9.41 3.11
CA THR A 543 24.98 8.54 4.29
C THR A 543 26.08 8.85 5.31
N THR A 544 27.33 9.01 4.86
CA THR A 544 28.47 9.40 5.71
C THR A 544 28.27 10.79 6.33
N ALA A 545 27.61 11.71 5.61
CA ALA A 545 27.26 13.05 6.09
C ALA A 545 25.98 13.07 6.97
N GLY A 546 25.43 11.91 7.32
CA GLY A 546 24.28 11.79 8.23
C GLY A 546 22.92 12.02 7.56
N TRP A 547 22.80 11.73 6.26
CA TRP A 547 21.53 11.77 5.53
C TRP A 547 20.91 10.36 5.41
N THR A 548 19.58 10.27 5.42
CA THR A 548 18.89 9.10 4.86
C THR A 548 18.90 9.23 3.34
N ALA A 549 19.62 8.36 2.65
CA ALA A 549 19.84 8.46 1.21
C ALA A 549 19.07 7.39 0.43
N TYR A 550 18.35 7.81 -0.62
CA TYR A 550 17.66 6.93 -1.57
C TYR A 550 18.13 7.19 -2.99
N GLY A 551 18.24 6.12 -3.78
CA GLY A 551 18.66 6.19 -5.17
C GLY A 551 17.51 6.09 -6.17
N ILE A 552 17.83 6.25 -7.45
CA ILE A 552 16.87 6.10 -8.55
C ILE A 552 16.21 4.72 -8.56
N ALA A 553 16.89 3.67 -8.06
CA ALA A 553 16.34 2.33 -7.97
C ALA A 553 15.16 2.24 -7.01
N ASP A 554 15.20 2.96 -5.88
CA ASP A 554 14.08 2.99 -4.92
C ASP A 554 12.88 3.75 -5.53
N VAL A 555 13.14 4.90 -6.16
CA VAL A 555 12.12 5.71 -6.84
C VAL A 555 11.48 4.94 -7.99
N SER A 556 12.26 4.21 -8.77
CA SER A 556 11.79 3.48 -9.94
C SER A 556 11.04 2.21 -9.57
N ALA A 557 11.44 1.53 -8.48
CA ALA A 557 10.67 0.42 -7.92
C ALA A 557 9.29 0.89 -7.46
N TRP A 558 9.20 1.99 -6.70
CA TRP A 558 7.92 2.58 -6.33
C TRP A 558 7.10 3.09 -7.52
N THR A 559 7.76 3.70 -8.51
CA THR A 559 7.08 4.12 -9.75
C THR A 559 6.49 2.91 -10.47
N THR A 560 7.20 1.78 -10.48
CA THR A 560 6.72 0.52 -11.07
C THR A 560 5.52 -0.04 -10.30
N VAL A 561 5.56 -0.05 -8.96
CA VAL A 561 4.41 -0.43 -8.12
C VAL A 561 3.17 0.40 -8.48
N GLU A 562 3.32 1.73 -8.55
CA GLU A 562 2.21 2.63 -8.90
C GLU A 562 1.75 2.45 -10.35
N THR A 563 2.66 2.16 -11.27
CA THR A 563 2.34 1.94 -12.68
C THR A 563 1.51 0.66 -12.87
N ILE A 564 1.91 -0.45 -12.26
CA ILE A 564 1.15 -1.71 -12.30
C ILE A 564 -0.23 -1.51 -11.68
N ARG A 565 -0.30 -0.87 -10.50
CA ARG A 565 -1.57 -0.58 -9.83
C ARG A 565 -2.52 0.23 -10.71
N ARG A 566 -1.99 1.20 -11.47
CA ARG A 566 -2.79 2.09 -12.32
C ARG A 566 -3.18 1.46 -13.65
N LEU A 567 -2.30 0.68 -14.27
CA LEU A 567 -2.54 0.08 -15.59
C LEU A 567 -3.40 -1.18 -15.51
N VAL A 568 -3.16 -2.05 -14.53
CA VAL A 568 -3.83 -3.37 -14.45
C VAL A 568 -4.56 -3.61 -13.14
N GLY A 569 -4.61 -2.63 -12.25
CA GLY A 569 -5.36 -2.74 -10.99
C GLY A 569 -4.78 -3.76 -10.00
N GLN A 570 -3.54 -4.24 -10.20
CA GLN A 570 -2.90 -5.21 -9.30
C GLN A 570 -1.96 -4.52 -8.31
N ASN A 571 -1.84 -5.10 -7.11
CA ASN A 571 -0.79 -4.71 -6.18
C ASN A 571 0.37 -5.69 -6.24
N VAL A 572 1.56 -5.11 -6.23
CA VAL A 572 2.83 -5.81 -6.03
C VAL A 572 3.58 -5.06 -4.93
N CYS A 573 4.18 -5.79 -4.01
CA CYS A 573 4.94 -5.20 -2.90
C CYS A 573 6.23 -4.56 -3.42
N TYR A 574 6.65 -3.44 -2.80
CA TYR A 574 7.91 -2.78 -3.15
C TYR A 574 9.11 -3.75 -3.12
N ASP A 575 9.20 -4.55 -2.04
CA ASP A 575 10.30 -5.49 -1.83
C ASP A 575 10.29 -6.59 -2.90
N PHE A 576 9.11 -7.04 -3.37
CA PHE A 576 8.99 -7.95 -4.53
C PHE A 576 9.47 -7.29 -5.82
N VAL A 577 9.10 -6.04 -6.10
CA VAL A 577 9.59 -5.32 -7.29
C VAL A 577 11.11 -5.21 -7.25
N ARG A 578 11.70 -4.87 -6.10
CA ARG A 578 13.16 -4.79 -5.92
C ARG A 578 13.85 -6.14 -6.14
N LEU A 579 13.27 -7.22 -5.64
CA LEU A 579 13.80 -8.58 -5.79
C LEU A 579 13.72 -9.05 -7.26
N ALA A 580 12.53 -8.95 -7.87
CA ALA A 580 12.24 -9.51 -9.18
C ALA A 580 12.81 -8.70 -10.35
N SER A 581 13.01 -7.40 -10.17
CA SER A 581 13.60 -6.51 -11.19
C SER A 581 15.13 -6.65 -11.31
N GLY A 582 15.81 -7.21 -10.30
CA GLY A 582 17.27 -7.29 -10.25
C GLY A 582 17.95 -5.91 -10.34
N ARG A 583 19.28 -5.90 -10.54
CA ARG A 583 20.04 -4.65 -10.77
C ARG A 583 19.84 -4.06 -12.19
N GLY A 584 19.16 -4.78 -13.09
CA GLY A 584 19.10 -4.45 -14.53
C GLY A 584 17.87 -3.67 -15.00
N VAL A 585 16.95 -3.31 -14.11
CA VAL A 585 15.74 -2.51 -14.46
C VAL A 585 15.94 -1.01 -14.20
N PHE A 586 16.97 -0.61 -13.44
CA PHE A 586 17.12 0.75 -12.91
C PHE A 586 18.45 1.41 -13.24
#